data_AF-A0A2K3LQU7-F1
#
_entry.id   AF-A0A2K3LQU7-F1
#
_cell.length_a   1.000
_cell.length_b   1.000
_cell.length_c   1.000
_cell.angle_alpha   90.00
_cell.angle_beta   90.00
_cell.angle_gamma   90.00
#
_symmetry.space_group_name_H-M   'P 1'
#
loop_
_entity.id
_entity.type
_entity.pdbx_description
1 polymer ?
#
loop_
_entity_poly.entity_id
_entity_poly.type
_entity_poly.pdbx_seq_one_letter_code
_entity_poly.pdbx_strand_id
1 'polypeptide(L)'
;MVTWSVELSEFDITFSQRGAIKSQILADFVLEMSTPPGAEKEQPWTLFVDGASNIKGSGAGVVLEGPDGVMIEQSLRFSFKANNNQAEYEALMA
;
A
#
# COMPACT_ATOMS: atom_id res chain seq x y z
N MET A 1 -0.47 -14.01 27.75
CA MET A 1 -0.43 -14.90 26.57
C MET A 1 -1.51 -15.94 26.78
N VAL A 2 -2.72 -15.66 26.29
CA VAL A 2 -3.85 -16.59 26.42
C VAL A 2 -3.59 -17.72 25.42
N THR A 3 -3.60 -18.95 25.91
CA THR A 3 -3.41 -20.14 25.10
C THR A 3 -4.65 -20.36 24.25
N TRP A 4 -4.48 -20.69 22.96
CA TRP A 4 -5.53 -21.04 21.99
C TRP A 4 -6.64 -21.95 22.54
N SER A 5 -6.31 -22.79 23.53
CA SER A 5 -7.27 -23.64 24.24
C SER A 5 -8.43 -22.89 24.92
N VAL A 6 -8.21 -21.65 25.37
CA VAL A 6 -9.25 -20.83 26.02
C VAL A 6 -10.21 -20.26 24.99
N GLU A 7 -9.69 -19.67 23.91
CA GLU A 7 -10.50 -19.11 22.81
C GLU A 7 -11.32 -20.18 22.10
N LEU A 8 -10.74 -21.36 21.90
CA LEU A 8 -11.42 -22.47 21.23
C LEU A 8 -12.43 -23.19 22.12
N SER A 9 -12.45 -22.96 23.44
CA SER A 9 -13.38 -23.63 24.37
C SER A 9 -14.83 -23.12 24.28
N GLU A 10 -15.04 -21.94 23.69
CA GLU A 10 -16.38 -21.39 23.45
C GLU A 10 -17.11 -22.13 22.32
N PHE A 11 -16.35 -22.70 21.39
CA PHE A 11 -16.88 -23.46 20.28
C PHE A 11 -16.86 -24.93 20.68
N ASP A 12 -18.02 -25.60 20.69
CA ASP A 12 -18.18 -27.00 21.07
C ASP A 12 -17.52 -27.94 20.02
N ILE A 13 -16.19 -27.90 19.94
CA ILE A 13 -15.37 -28.54 18.92
C ILE A 13 -15.01 -29.95 19.38
N THR A 14 -15.63 -30.95 18.75
CA THR A 14 -15.26 -32.35 18.94
C THR A 14 -14.16 -32.76 17.97
N PHE A 15 -13.02 -33.22 18.49
CA PHE A 15 -11.96 -33.78 17.65
C PHE A 15 -12.40 -35.12 17.04
N SER A 16 -12.25 -35.25 15.72
CA SER A 16 -12.50 -36.49 14.98
C SER A 16 -11.22 -36.92 14.27
N GLN A 17 -10.74 -38.13 14.56
CA GLN A 17 -9.59 -38.70 13.86
C GLN A 17 -9.95 -38.92 12.39
N ARG A 18 -9.41 -38.08 11.50
CA ARG A 18 -9.34 -38.41 10.07
C ARG A 18 -8.05 -39.17 9.79
N GLY A 19 -8.12 -40.16 8.91
CA GLY A 19 -6.93 -40.86 8.41
C GLY A 19 -5.96 -39.90 7.71
N ALA A 20 -4.83 -40.42 7.22
CA ALA A 20 -3.79 -39.62 6.58
C ALA A 20 -4.38 -38.67 5.52
N ILE A 21 -4.29 -37.36 5.77
CA ILE A 21 -4.70 -36.34 4.82
C ILE A 21 -3.64 -36.31 3.72
N LYS A 22 -4.06 -36.44 2.46
CA LYS A 22 -3.16 -36.20 1.34
C LYS A 22 -2.69 -34.75 1.44
N SER A 23 -1.38 -34.54 1.60
CA SER A 23 -0.74 -33.23 1.66
C SER A 23 -1.13 -32.31 0.49
N GLN A 24 -1.51 -32.91 -0.64
CA GLN A 24 -2.07 -32.18 -1.79
C GLN A 24 -3.29 -31.34 -1.43
N ILE A 25 -4.21 -31.81 -0.58
CA ILE A 25 -5.41 -31.05 -0.20
C ILE A 25 -5.03 -29.77 0.56
N LEU A 26 -3.99 -29.82 1.38
CA LEU A 26 -3.45 -28.64 2.05
C LEU A 26 -2.81 -27.67 1.06
N ALA A 27 -2.07 -28.17 0.06
CA ALA A 27 -1.49 -27.34 -0.98
C ALA A 27 -2.57 -26.68 -1.87
N ASP A 28 -3.59 -27.44 -2.26
CA ASP A 28 -4.72 -26.96 -3.07
C ASP A 28 -5.53 -25.91 -2.28
N PHE A 29 -5.76 -26.12 -0.99
CA PHE A 29 -6.42 -25.15 -0.12
C PHE A 29 -5.63 -23.85 0.01
N VAL A 30 -4.31 -23.93 0.23
CA VAL A 30 -3.45 -22.73 0.28
C VAL A 30 -3.47 -21.99 -1.06
N LEU A 31 -3.48 -22.72 -2.18
CA LEU A 31 -3.58 -22.14 -3.52
C LEU A 31 -4.95 -21.47 -3.76
N GLU A 32 -6.05 -22.08 -3.33
CA GLU A 32 -7.41 -21.51 -3.44
C GLU A 32 -7.59 -20.26 -2.57
N MET A 33 -6.95 -20.24 -1.39
CA MET A 33 -6.98 -19.12 -0.46
C MET A 33 -5.99 -18.00 -0.82
N SER A 34 -5.06 -18.24 -1.76
CA SER A 34 -4.07 -17.26 -2.18
C SER A 34 -4.50 -16.56 -3.46
N THR A 35 -4.19 -15.27 -3.58
CA THR A 35 -4.32 -14.55 -4.84
C THR A 35 -3.43 -15.22 -5.90
N PRO A 36 -3.94 -15.50 -7.13
CA PRO A 36 -3.12 -16.13 -8.15
C PRO A 36 -1.84 -15.32 -8.42
N PRO A 37 -0.69 -15.95 -8.69
CA PRO A 37 0.52 -15.23 -9.09
C PRO A 37 0.22 -14.37 -10.33
N GLY A 38 0.31 -13.05 -10.20
CA GLY A 38 0.02 -12.09 -11.26
C GLY A 38 -1.42 -11.52 -11.30
N ALA A 39 -2.28 -11.88 -10.35
CA ALA A 39 -3.58 -11.24 -10.15
C ALA A 39 -3.47 -9.86 -9.50
N GLU A 40 -2.36 -9.59 -8.80
CA GLU A 40 -1.96 -8.25 -8.41
C GLU A 40 -1.32 -7.56 -9.63
N LYS A 41 -2.16 -7.09 -10.56
CA LYS A 41 -1.73 -6.00 -11.42
C LYS A 41 -1.66 -4.77 -10.53
N GLU A 42 -0.50 -4.51 -9.95
CA GLU A 42 -0.20 -3.21 -9.36
C GLU A 42 -0.56 -2.16 -10.41
N GLN A 43 -1.70 -1.49 -10.21
CA GLN A 43 -2.07 -0.41 -11.11
C GLN A 43 -1.09 0.73 -10.84
N PRO A 44 -0.45 1.26 -11.89
CA PRO A 44 0.57 2.27 -11.71
C PRO A 44 -0.05 3.55 -11.12
N TRP A 45 0.67 4.18 -10.20
CA TRP A 45 0.35 5.52 -9.75
C TRP A 45 0.94 6.55 -10.71
N THR A 46 0.19 7.60 -11.00
CA THR A 46 0.67 8.75 -11.76
C THR A 46 0.99 9.90 -10.81
N LEU A 47 2.21 10.41 -10.88
CA LEU A 47 2.70 11.51 -10.06
C LEU A 47 2.76 12.78 -10.91
N PHE A 48 2.03 13.82 -10.51
CA PHE A 48 2.15 15.17 -11.07
C PHE A 48 2.81 16.08 -10.06
N VAL A 49 3.72 16.92 -10.55
CA VAL A 49 4.54 17.80 -9.73
C VAL A 49 4.62 19.15 -10.41
N ASP A 50 4.44 20.22 -9.63
CA ASP A 50 4.62 21.60 -10.10
C ASP A 50 5.36 22.42 -9.05
N GLY A 51 6.31 23.25 -9.49
CA GLY A 51 7.17 24.03 -8.62
C GLY A 51 7.01 25.52 -8.87
N ALA A 52 6.89 26.32 -7.81
CA ALA A 52 6.74 27.76 -7.93
C ALA A 52 7.68 28.51 -6.98
N SER A 53 8.21 29.63 -7.45
CA SER A 53 9.01 30.55 -6.63
C SER A 53 8.60 32.00 -6.82
N ASN A 54 8.71 32.77 -5.74
CA ASN A 54 8.53 34.21 -5.73
C ASN A 54 9.47 34.89 -4.73
N ILE A 55 9.35 36.21 -4.60
CA ILE A 55 10.20 37.00 -3.70
C ILE A 55 10.07 36.61 -2.22
N LYS A 56 8.92 36.04 -1.81
CA LYS A 56 8.62 35.63 -0.43
C LYS A 56 9.05 34.19 -0.12
N GLY A 57 9.37 33.39 -1.14
CA GLY A 57 9.85 32.02 -0.99
C GLY A 57 9.46 31.12 -2.16
N SER A 58 9.72 29.83 -2.00
CA SER A 58 9.45 28.81 -3.01
C SER A 58 8.73 27.61 -2.40
N GLY A 59 8.08 26.83 -3.25
CA GLY A 59 7.37 25.63 -2.85
C GLY A 59 6.97 24.79 -4.06
N ALA A 60 6.23 23.74 -3.78
CA ALA A 60 5.83 22.72 -4.73
C ALA A 60 4.40 22.24 -4.45
N GLY A 61 3.68 21.90 -5.51
CA GLY A 61 2.46 21.09 -5.47
C GLY A 61 2.75 19.69 -5.97
N VAL A 62 2.13 18.69 -5.36
CA VAL A 62 2.22 17.28 -5.73
C VAL A 62 0.81 16.69 -5.79
N VAL A 63 0.52 15.94 -6.84
CA VAL A 63 -0.72 15.16 -6.99
C VAL A 63 -0.36 13.72 -7.30
N LEU A 64 -0.84 12.77 -6.47
CA LEU A 64 -0.82 11.34 -6.77
C LEU A 64 -2.21 10.92 -7.24
N GLU A 65 -2.27 10.34 -8.43
CA GLU A 65 -3.45 9.64 -8.94
C GLU A 65 -3.18 8.14 -8.90
N GLY A 66 -4.02 7.42 -8.17
CA GLY A 66 -3.92 5.98 -7.97
C GLY A 66 -4.99 5.19 -8.71
N PRO A 67 -4.91 3.84 -8.62
CA PRO A 67 -6.02 2.96 -8.98
C PRO A 67 -7.36 3.44 -8.43
N ASP A 68 -8.43 3.14 -9.15
CA ASP A 68 -9.81 3.34 -8.69
C ASP A 68 -10.18 4.81 -8.42
N GLY A 69 -9.43 5.75 -9.01
CA GLY A 69 -9.72 7.20 -8.93
C GLY A 69 -9.30 7.84 -7.61
N VAL A 70 -8.41 7.20 -6.84
CA VAL A 70 -7.81 7.80 -5.65
C VAL A 70 -6.96 8.99 -6.05
N MET A 71 -7.19 10.15 -5.42
CA MET A 71 -6.44 11.38 -5.65
C MET A 71 -5.91 11.92 -4.31
N ILE A 72 -4.61 12.18 -4.25
CA ILE A 72 -3.93 12.73 -3.08
C ILE A 72 -3.21 14.01 -3.52
N GLU A 73 -3.58 15.14 -2.93
CA GLU A 73 -2.97 16.44 -3.21
C GLU A 73 -2.18 16.92 -1.99
N GLN A 74 -0.97 17.41 -2.22
CA GLN A 74 -0.13 18.00 -1.19
C GLN A 74 0.58 19.25 -1.70
N SER A 75 0.85 20.18 -0.80
CA SER A 75 1.68 21.34 -1.06
C SER A 75 2.83 21.42 -0.05
N LEU A 76 4.02 21.67 -0.54
CA LEU A 76 5.24 21.80 0.25
C LEU A 76 5.79 23.21 0.10
N ARG A 77 6.32 23.75 1.19
CA ARG A 77 7.06 25.00 1.18
C ARG A 77 8.52 24.71 1.44
N PHE A 78 9.39 25.15 0.55
CA PHE A 78 10.82 24.98 0.74
C PHE A 78 11.34 25.93 1.81
N SER A 79 12.23 25.40 2.66
CA SER A 79 12.93 26.18 3.69
C SER A 79 14.11 26.98 3.13
N PHE A 80 14.38 26.83 1.83
CA PHE A 80 15.39 27.55 1.08
C PHE A 80 14.75 28.31 -0.08
N LYS A 81 15.49 29.25 -0.65
CA LYS A 81 15.06 30.01 -1.83
C LYS A 81 15.49 29.27 -3.10
N ALA A 82 14.53 28.90 -3.93
CA ALA A 82 14.75 28.35 -5.27
C ALA A 82 14.35 29.39 -6.32
N ASN A 83 14.84 29.31 -7.56
CA ASN A 83 14.16 29.91 -8.71
C ASN A 83 13.04 28.97 -9.21
N ASN A 84 12.23 29.36 -10.20
CA ASN A 84 11.12 28.52 -10.68
C ASN A 84 11.60 27.15 -11.17
N ASN A 85 12.62 27.12 -12.03
CA ASN A 85 13.16 25.85 -12.54
C ASN A 85 13.70 24.97 -11.42
N GLN A 86 14.43 25.55 -10.47
CA GLN A 86 14.88 24.83 -9.28
C GLN A 86 13.69 24.32 -8.47
N ALA A 87 12.63 25.11 -8.29
CA ALA A 87 11.46 24.67 -7.55
C ALA A 87 10.78 23.47 -8.23
N GLU A 88 10.69 23.46 -9.56
CA GLU A 88 10.16 22.32 -10.33
C GLU A 88 11.02 21.06 -10.17
N TYR A 89 12.35 21.18 -10.25
CA TYR A 89 13.25 20.04 -10.04
C TYR A 89 13.23 19.52 -8.60
N GLU A 90 13.24 20.43 -7.62
CA GLU A 90 13.20 20.08 -6.21
C GLU A 90 11.86 19.48 -5.82
N ALA A 91 10.76 19.89 -6.46
CA ALA A 91 9.43 19.34 -6.23
C ALA A 91 9.34 17.83 -6.51
N LEU A 92 10.16 17.32 -7.44
CA LEU A 92 10.23 15.89 -7.74
C LEU A 92 11.03 15.10 -6.68
N MET A 93 11.92 15.78 -5.96
CA MET A 93 12.86 15.18 -5.00
C MET A 93 12.45 15.36 -3.54
N ALA A 94 11.47 16.23 -3.27
CA ALA A 94 11.11 16.74 -1.94
C ALA A 94 10.30 15.76 -1.07
#